data_AF-A0A963ZJ62-F1
#
_entry.id   AF-A0A963ZJ62-F1
#
_cell.length_a   1.000
_cell.length_b   1.000
_cell.length_c   1.000
_cell.angle_alpha   90.00
_cell.angle_beta   90.00
_cell.angle_gamma   90.00
#
_symmetry.space_group_name_H-M   'P 1'
#
loop_
_entity.id
_entity.type
_entity.pdbx_description
1 polymer ?
#
loop_
_entity_poly.entity_id
_entity_poly.type
_entity_poly.pdbx_seq_one_letter_code
_entity_poly.pdbx_strand_id
1 'polypeptide(L)'
;MSNYTINTKCASHHACTNVSSFVRLIRVALFTSLLILSASASYGQGAPRASVDDSARYEIRSKVYNMSAGVNSPRTVSVDFEGKVELDYLGDTVYKAVYKDNYGNAQGQQYDLAPDGAFEGQTILVLQLYAVSGFDFENPRKALAEKGFSMVRYKDYPPSPEQFRQDLDRACQLWIISDATSKLSDEHIELIKTYFDRGYGVYIWGDNEPYYADANKVAEALFGGSMEGDTYGAQPVGIQVNESSPGIREGHDVTTGLETVYEGITIATLAEQSNLTPLIYGSANNLVSAAYEKDGKRAILDGGFTRLYNKWETAGTDRFIKNAAVWLVNVDNFELPSPELSDAE
;
A
#
# COMPACT_ATOMS: atom_id res chain seq x y z
N MET A 1 -66.00 27.23 24.17
CA MET A 1 -65.89 28.69 24.28
C MET A 1 -64.47 29.06 23.86
N SER A 2 -64.13 29.68 22.74
CA SER A 2 -64.89 30.19 21.58
C SER A 2 -64.08 29.89 20.33
N ASN A 3 -64.77 29.46 19.29
CA ASN A 3 -64.31 29.44 17.90
C ASN A 3 -64.34 30.86 17.33
N TYR A 4 -63.48 31.20 16.37
CA TYR A 4 -63.91 31.94 15.18
C TYR A 4 -62.97 31.66 14.00
N THR A 5 -63.61 31.28 12.90
CA THR A 5 -63.09 31.03 11.56
C THR A 5 -63.38 32.26 10.68
N ILE A 6 -62.70 32.37 9.53
CA ILE A 6 -63.11 32.87 8.18
C ILE A 6 -61.98 33.76 7.59
N ASN A 7 -61.24 33.31 6.56
CA ASN A 7 -61.49 33.40 5.09
C ASN A 7 -61.47 34.87 4.59
N THR A 8 -60.68 35.33 3.60
CA THR A 8 -60.69 35.10 2.12
C THR A 8 -59.57 35.99 1.51
N LYS A 9 -58.72 35.57 0.56
CA LYS A 9 -58.86 35.42 -0.92
C LYS A 9 -58.59 36.69 -1.77
N CYS A 10 -57.89 36.46 -2.89
CA CYS A 10 -57.75 37.25 -4.15
C CYS A 10 -56.64 38.33 -4.22
N ALA A 11 -55.62 38.18 -5.07
CA ALA A 11 -55.55 38.46 -6.53
C ALA A 11 -55.35 39.97 -6.80
N SER A 12 -54.50 40.52 -7.68
CA SER A 12 -53.74 40.04 -8.86
C SER A 12 -53.03 41.25 -9.54
N HIS A 13 -52.22 40.98 -10.59
CA HIS A 13 -51.81 41.88 -11.70
C HIS A 13 -50.64 42.87 -11.45
N HIS A 14 -49.70 43.21 -12.35
CA HIS A 14 -49.55 43.16 -13.83
C HIS A 14 -48.02 43.17 -14.19
N ALA A 15 -47.53 42.36 -15.16
CA ALA A 15 -47.21 42.68 -16.58
C ALA A 15 -46.03 43.66 -16.84
N CYS A 16 -44.90 43.18 -17.39
CA CYS A 16 -44.46 43.21 -18.81
C CYS A 16 -43.58 44.42 -19.22
N THR A 17 -42.37 44.20 -19.77
CA THR A 17 -41.97 44.55 -21.16
C THR A 17 -40.46 44.39 -21.48
N ASN A 18 -40.20 43.82 -22.67
CA ASN A 18 -39.13 44.00 -23.69
C ASN A 18 -37.63 43.80 -23.35
N VAL A 19 -36.81 42.96 -24.01
CA VAL A 19 -36.57 42.52 -25.42
C VAL A 19 -35.56 43.38 -26.21
N SER A 20 -34.47 42.70 -26.64
CA SER A 20 -33.67 42.84 -27.88
C SER A 20 -32.45 43.77 -27.96
N SER A 21 -31.30 43.19 -28.32
CA SER A 21 -30.43 43.45 -29.51
C SER A 21 -29.17 42.56 -29.36
N PHE A 22 -28.80 41.55 -30.16
CA PHE A 22 -28.75 41.23 -31.60
C PHE A 22 -27.81 42.13 -32.45
N VAL A 23 -26.87 41.45 -33.14
CA VAL A 23 -26.01 41.86 -34.28
C VAL A 23 -24.61 42.45 -33.98
N ARG A 24 -23.55 41.64 -34.20
CA ARG A 24 -22.61 41.83 -35.33
C ARG A 24 -21.65 40.64 -35.52
N LEU A 25 -21.80 40.01 -36.69
CA LEU A 25 -21.00 38.95 -37.28
C LEU A 25 -20.27 39.55 -38.51
N ILE A 26 -19.07 39.03 -38.84
CA ILE A 26 -18.39 39.02 -40.16
C ILE A 26 -17.58 40.26 -40.60
N ARG A 27 -16.25 40.04 -40.72
CA ARG A 27 -15.33 40.30 -41.87
C ARG A 27 -14.00 39.58 -41.52
N VAL A 28 -13.71 38.35 -41.93
CA VAL A 28 -13.19 37.88 -43.24
C VAL A 28 -12.24 38.88 -43.92
N ALA A 29 -10.92 38.63 -43.83
CA ALA A 29 -10.09 38.20 -44.97
C ALA A 29 -8.58 38.21 -44.64
N LEU A 30 -7.88 37.19 -45.16
CA LEU A 30 -6.46 37.17 -45.56
C LEU A 30 -5.40 37.17 -44.45
N PHE A 31 -4.88 35.98 -44.11
CA PHE A 31 -3.46 35.67 -44.34
C PHE A 31 -3.25 34.14 -44.31
N THR A 32 -3.33 33.55 -45.49
CA THR A 32 -2.77 32.25 -45.85
C THR A 32 -1.25 32.35 -45.91
N SER A 33 -0.54 31.49 -45.18
CA SER A 33 0.67 30.76 -45.63
C SER A 33 1.10 29.79 -44.51
N LEU A 34 0.78 28.50 -44.65
CA LEU A 34 1.66 27.49 -45.25
C LEU A 34 2.66 26.92 -44.23
N LEU A 35 2.23 25.91 -43.47
CA LEU A 35 3.13 24.91 -42.87
C LEU A 35 2.35 23.60 -42.69
N ILE A 36 2.21 22.88 -43.81
CA ILE A 36 2.00 21.44 -43.82
C ILE A 36 3.34 20.84 -44.21
N LEU A 37 4.00 20.18 -43.27
CA LEU A 37 4.99 19.16 -43.59
C LEU A 37 4.98 18.08 -42.51
N SER A 38 4.47 16.93 -42.94
CA SER A 38 4.82 15.57 -42.55
C SER A 38 4.81 15.21 -41.05
N ALA A 39 3.67 14.68 -40.62
CA ALA A 39 3.67 13.55 -39.70
C ALA A 39 4.28 12.33 -40.43
N SER A 40 5.47 11.91 -40.01
CA SER A 40 6.07 10.64 -40.39
C SER A 40 6.37 9.89 -39.10
N ALA A 41 5.72 8.74 -38.94
CA ALA A 41 6.00 7.79 -37.89
C ALA A 41 7.49 7.45 -37.87
N SER A 42 8.18 7.74 -36.78
CA SER A 42 9.44 7.08 -36.44
C SER A 42 9.12 5.96 -35.45
N TYR A 43 8.89 4.78 -36.02
CA TYR A 43 9.08 3.53 -35.31
C TYR A 43 10.59 3.35 -35.17
N GLY A 44 11.11 3.35 -33.94
CA GLY A 44 12.53 3.13 -33.66
C GLY A 44 13.25 4.35 -33.09
N GLN A 45 12.99 4.66 -31.82
CA GLN A 45 14.00 5.27 -30.95
C GLN A 45 13.97 4.54 -29.61
N GLY A 46 15.19 4.23 -29.13
CA GLY A 46 15.47 3.18 -28.16
C GLY A 46 14.78 3.36 -26.82
N ALA A 47 14.61 2.22 -26.13
CA ALA A 47 14.32 2.21 -24.71
C ALA A 47 15.25 3.23 -24.00
N PRO A 48 14.72 4.09 -23.11
CA PRO A 48 15.54 5.02 -22.37
C PRO A 48 16.67 4.22 -21.70
N ARG A 49 17.93 4.63 -21.94
CA ARG A 49 19.06 4.10 -21.18
C ARG A 49 18.76 4.40 -19.72
N ALA A 50 18.57 3.34 -18.93
CA ALA A 50 18.55 3.40 -17.48
C ALA A 50 19.71 4.30 -17.03
N SER A 51 19.42 5.29 -16.18
CA SER A 51 20.48 6.10 -15.61
C SER A 51 21.42 5.21 -14.79
N VAL A 52 22.64 5.67 -14.52
CA VAL A 52 23.59 4.89 -13.69
C VAL A 52 22.97 4.55 -12.32
N ASP A 53 22.16 5.44 -11.76
CA ASP A 53 21.37 5.21 -10.53
C ASP A 53 20.33 4.08 -10.72
N ASP A 54 19.59 4.08 -11.84
CA ASP A 54 18.61 3.02 -12.12
C ASP A 54 19.27 1.63 -12.28
N SER A 55 20.48 1.57 -12.84
CA SER A 55 21.20 0.31 -13.00
C SER A 55 21.69 -0.29 -11.68
N ALA A 56 22.16 0.55 -10.76
CA ALA A 56 22.59 0.11 -9.42
C ALA A 56 21.40 -0.36 -8.58
N ARG A 57 20.29 0.37 -8.63
CA ARG A 57 19.03 -0.04 -7.98
C ARG A 57 18.51 -1.35 -8.55
N TYR A 58 18.55 -1.52 -9.87
CA TYR A 58 18.15 -2.77 -10.52
C TYR A 58 19.01 -3.95 -10.06
N GLU A 59 20.32 -3.76 -9.93
CA GLU A 59 21.23 -4.80 -9.46
C GLU A 59 20.91 -5.23 -8.02
N ILE A 60 20.72 -4.27 -7.09
CA ILE A 60 20.36 -4.57 -5.70
C ILE A 60 19.00 -5.29 -5.64
N ARG A 61 17.99 -4.79 -6.35
CA ARG A 61 16.66 -5.42 -6.42
C ARG A 61 16.75 -6.85 -6.93
N SER A 62 17.56 -7.11 -7.95
CA SER A 62 17.72 -8.46 -8.51
C SER A 62 18.39 -9.46 -7.55
N LYS A 63 19.10 -8.97 -6.52
CA LYS A 63 19.74 -9.79 -5.49
C LYS A 63 18.79 -10.12 -4.33
N VAL A 64 17.84 -9.22 -4.03
CA VAL A 64 16.96 -9.35 -2.85
C VAL A 64 15.56 -9.83 -3.22
N TYR A 65 15.01 -9.37 -4.35
CA TYR A 65 13.63 -9.67 -4.73
C TYR A 65 13.55 -10.83 -5.70
N ASN A 66 12.46 -11.60 -5.58
CA ASN A 66 12.11 -12.63 -6.53
C ASN A 66 11.76 -12.03 -7.89
N MET A 67 11.91 -12.82 -8.97
CA MET A 67 11.55 -12.40 -10.33
C MET A 67 10.07 -12.02 -10.50
N SER A 68 9.21 -12.41 -9.54
CA SER A 68 7.79 -12.06 -9.52
C SER A 68 7.49 -10.70 -8.88
N ALA A 69 8.50 -9.93 -8.44
CA ALA A 69 8.28 -8.62 -7.81
C ALA A 69 7.35 -7.72 -8.64
N GLY A 70 6.30 -7.22 -8.00
CA GLY A 70 5.24 -6.40 -8.60
C GLY A 70 4.20 -7.18 -9.42
N VAL A 71 4.30 -8.52 -9.50
CA VAL A 71 3.38 -9.36 -10.28
C VAL A 71 2.43 -10.13 -9.37
N ASN A 72 1.14 -9.80 -9.43
CA ASN A 72 0.07 -10.45 -8.66
C ASN A 72 -0.18 -11.91 -9.09
N SER A 73 -0.20 -12.17 -10.40
CA SER A 73 -0.43 -13.48 -11.01
C SER A 73 0.84 -14.03 -11.68
N PRO A 74 1.86 -14.47 -10.93
CA PRO A 74 3.10 -14.93 -11.51
C PRO A 74 2.89 -16.18 -12.38
N ARG A 75 3.80 -16.33 -13.35
CA ARG A 75 3.86 -17.49 -14.24
C ARG A 75 5.21 -18.18 -14.06
N THR A 76 5.23 -19.48 -14.31
CA THR A 76 6.47 -20.27 -14.29
C THR A 76 6.81 -20.77 -15.69
N VAL A 77 8.10 -20.98 -15.92
CA VAL A 77 8.60 -21.60 -17.15
C VAL A 77 8.09 -23.02 -17.21
N SER A 78 7.49 -23.38 -18.35
CA SER A 78 7.04 -24.72 -18.62
C SER A 78 8.23 -25.63 -18.93
N VAL A 79 8.26 -26.81 -18.33
CA VAL A 79 9.28 -27.84 -18.60
C VAL A 79 8.63 -29.15 -19.04
N ASP A 80 9.29 -29.86 -19.94
CA ASP A 80 8.85 -31.17 -20.42
C ASP A 80 9.12 -32.28 -19.38
N PHE A 81 8.83 -33.53 -19.73
CA PHE A 81 9.04 -34.68 -18.84
C PHE A 81 10.53 -34.95 -18.54
N GLU A 82 11.45 -34.36 -19.30
CA GLU A 82 12.91 -34.43 -19.06
C GLU A 82 13.41 -33.21 -18.26
N GLY A 83 12.53 -32.28 -17.90
CA GLY A 83 12.87 -31.04 -17.20
C GLY A 83 13.47 -29.96 -18.10
N LYS A 84 13.38 -30.10 -19.43
CA LYS A 84 13.86 -29.08 -20.38
C LYS A 84 12.79 -28.03 -20.61
N VAL A 85 13.22 -26.78 -20.80
CA VAL A 85 12.31 -25.66 -21.11
C VAL A 85 11.51 -25.97 -22.37
N GLU A 86 10.19 -25.95 -22.26
CA GLU A 86 9.29 -26.06 -23.41
C GLU A 86 9.36 -24.75 -24.21
N LEU A 87 9.60 -24.87 -25.51
CA LEU A 87 9.55 -23.78 -26.47
C LEU A 87 8.29 -23.93 -27.34
N ASP A 88 7.68 -22.81 -27.72
CA ASP A 88 6.59 -22.81 -28.68
C ASP A 88 7.09 -23.02 -30.13
N TYR A 89 6.19 -22.95 -31.10
CA TYR A 89 6.53 -23.17 -32.51
C TYR A 89 7.43 -22.07 -33.12
N LEU A 90 7.60 -20.93 -32.44
CA LEU A 90 8.50 -19.84 -32.80
C LEU A 90 9.86 -19.96 -32.10
N GLY A 91 10.00 -20.87 -31.13
CA GLY A 91 11.19 -21.01 -30.31
C GLY A 91 11.16 -20.15 -29.05
N ASP A 92 10.02 -19.55 -28.70
CA ASP A 92 9.87 -18.73 -27.50
C ASP A 92 9.55 -19.60 -26.27
N THR A 93 10.00 -19.17 -25.09
CA THR A 93 9.73 -19.90 -23.83
C THR A 93 8.24 -19.93 -23.51
N VAL A 94 7.70 -21.13 -23.25
CA VAL A 94 6.31 -21.30 -22.83
C VAL A 94 6.19 -21.03 -21.32
N TYR A 95 5.27 -20.15 -20.95
CA TYR A 95 4.95 -19.85 -19.55
C TYR A 95 3.57 -20.41 -19.18
N LYS A 96 3.48 -21.04 -18.01
CA LYS A 96 2.22 -21.59 -17.45
C LYS A 96 1.84 -20.83 -16.18
N ALA A 97 0.54 -20.75 -15.92
CA ALA A 97 0.04 -20.25 -14.64
C ALA A 97 0.56 -21.13 -13.50
N VAL A 98 0.96 -20.50 -12.41
CA VAL A 98 1.38 -21.22 -11.20
C VAL A 98 0.17 -21.82 -10.49
N TYR A 99 0.38 -22.89 -9.72
CA TYR A 99 -0.67 -23.44 -8.86
C TYR A 99 -1.18 -22.38 -7.90
N LYS A 100 -2.48 -22.43 -7.61
CA LYS A 100 -3.17 -21.52 -6.70
C LYS A 100 -3.51 -22.21 -5.40
N ASP A 101 -3.47 -21.46 -4.31
CA ASP A 101 -4.03 -21.90 -3.04
C ASP A 101 -5.58 -21.91 -3.09
N ASN A 102 -6.21 -22.27 -1.98
CA ASN A 102 -7.67 -22.32 -1.86
C ASN A 102 -8.36 -20.94 -1.97
N TYR A 103 -7.59 -19.85 -2.04
CA TYR A 103 -8.06 -18.48 -2.14
C TYR A 103 -7.66 -17.80 -3.46
N GLY A 104 -7.01 -18.51 -4.38
CA GLY A 104 -6.60 -17.96 -5.69
C GLY A 104 -5.22 -17.30 -5.70
N ASN A 105 -4.51 -17.22 -4.57
CA ASN A 105 -3.15 -16.68 -4.54
C ASN A 105 -2.14 -17.71 -5.05
N ALA A 106 -0.99 -17.24 -5.55
CA ALA A 106 0.05 -18.15 -6.00
C ALA A 106 0.53 -19.07 -4.86
N GLN A 107 0.53 -20.38 -5.06
CA GLN A 107 0.85 -21.36 -4.04
C GLN A 107 2.37 -21.43 -3.78
N GLY A 108 2.76 -21.29 -2.51
CA GLY A 108 4.16 -21.40 -2.07
C GLY A 108 4.90 -20.05 -2.00
N GLN A 109 5.93 -19.98 -1.16
CA GLN A 109 6.62 -18.74 -0.76
C GLN A 109 7.59 -18.19 -1.82
N GLN A 110 7.95 -18.99 -2.82
CA GLN A 110 8.81 -18.57 -3.93
C GLN A 110 8.17 -17.48 -4.82
N TYR A 111 6.90 -17.17 -4.59
CA TYR A 111 6.15 -16.11 -5.25
C TYR A 111 5.86 -14.92 -4.33
N ASP A 112 6.45 -14.88 -3.13
CA ASP A 112 6.50 -13.69 -2.29
C ASP A 112 7.47 -12.67 -2.91
N LEU A 113 7.51 -11.45 -2.38
CA LEU A 113 8.40 -10.39 -2.88
C LEU A 113 9.89 -10.76 -2.77
N ALA A 114 10.28 -11.46 -1.69
CA ALA A 114 11.65 -11.89 -1.45
C ALA A 114 11.70 -13.37 -0.99
N PRO A 115 12.83 -14.06 -1.21
CA PRO A 115 13.00 -15.43 -0.73
C PRO A 115 13.05 -15.49 0.81
N ASP A 116 12.82 -16.69 1.34
CA ASP A 116 12.91 -16.95 2.78
C ASP A 116 14.34 -16.70 3.28
N GLY A 117 14.49 -16.17 4.49
CA GLY A 117 15.77 -15.81 5.11
C GLY A 117 16.49 -14.59 4.52
N ALA A 118 15.94 -13.91 3.50
CA ALA A 118 16.61 -12.78 2.84
C ALA A 118 16.95 -11.59 3.77
N PHE A 119 16.32 -11.52 4.94
CA PHE A 119 16.48 -10.46 5.93
C PHE A 119 16.98 -10.98 7.27
N GLU A 120 17.73 -12.09 7.28
CA GLU A 120 18.38 -12.59 8.49
C GLU A 120 19.26 -11.49 9.13
N GLY A 121 19.16 -11.36 10.46
CA GLY A 121 19.83 -10.30 11.22
C GLY A 121 19.08 -8.95 11.25
N GLN A 122 18.02 -8.78 10.45
CA GLN A 122 17.18 -7.59 10.52
C GLN A 122 16.19 -7.66 11.69
N THR A 123 15.89 -6.51 12.31
CA THR A 123 14.98 -6.42 13.46
C THR A 123 13.82 -5.48 13.15
N ILE A 124 12.59 -5.95 13.37
CA ILE A 124 11.38 -5.12 13.33
C ILE A 124 11.04 -4.68 14.75
N LEU A 125 10.90 -3.36 14.96
CA LEU A 125 10.37 -2.83 16.21
C LEU A 125 8.85 -2.68 16.09
N VAL A 126 8.10 -3.27 17.01
CA VAL A 126 6.62 -3.24 17.02
C VAL A 126 6.11 -2.58 18.29
N LEU A 127 5.36 -1.50 18.13
CA LEU A 127 4.52 -0.89 19.16
C LEU A 127 3.10 -1.43 18.99
N GLN A 128 2.78 -2.50 19.71
CA GLN A 128 1.43 -3.05 19.77
C GLN A 128 0.65 -2.35 20.88
N LEU A 129 0.10 -1.16 20.57
CA LEU A 129 -0.61 -0.34 21.54
C LEU A 129 -2.01 -0.91 21.84
N TYR A 130 -2.64 -1.54 20.84
CA TYR A 130 -3.83 -2.36 21.06
C TYR A 130 -3.47 -3.72 21.66
N ALA A 131 -3.74 -3.88 22.95
CA ALA A 131 -3.41 -5.09 23.71
C ALA A 131 -4.65 -5.88 24.16
N VAL A 132 -5.84 -5.50 23.69
CA VAL A 132 -7.12 -6.13 24.05
C VAL A 132 -7.40 -7.33 23.12
N SER A 133 -8.31 -8.22 23.55
CA SER A 133 -8.95 -9.26 22.71
C SER A 133 -8.04 -10.29 22.01
N GLY A 134 -7.24 -11.07 22.74
CA GLY A 134 -6.59 -12.27 22.17
C GLY A 134 -5.57 -12.00 21.05
N PHE A 135 -5.24 -10.74 20.76
CA PHE A 135 -4.21 -10.38 19.79
C PHE A 135 -2.82 -10.63 20.40
N ASP A 136 -2.30 -11.84 20.19
CA ASP A 136 -0.99 -12.28 20.68
C ASP A 136 0.17 -12.00 19.73
N PHE A 137 -0.12 -11.58 18.49
CA PHE A 137 0.83 -11.28 17.39
C PHE A 137 1.67 -12.49 16.95
N GLU A 138 1.30 -13.72 17.30
CA GLU A 138 2.13 -14.90 17.01
C GLU A 138 2.13 -15.23 15.51
N ASN A 139 1.01 -15.06 14.83
CA ASN A 139 0.91 -15.33 13.39
C ASN A 139 1.76 -14.37 12.54
N PRO A 140 1.67 -13.02 12.72
CA PRO A 140 2.61 -12.11 12.08
C PRO A 140 4.06 -12.44 12.41
N ARG A 141 4.39 -12.72 13.68
CA ARG A 141 5.78 -13.06 14.07
C ARG A 141 6.31 -14.26 13.29
N LYS A 142 5.53 -15.34 13.19
CA LYS A 142 5.95 -16.55 12.44
C LYS A 142 6.19 -16.25 10.97
N ALA A 143 5.27 -15.56 10.31
CA ALA A 143 5.41 -15.22 8.89
C ALA A 143 6.63 -14.32 8.63
N LEU A 144 6.89 -13.34 9.51
CA LEU A 144 8.05 -12.47 9.39
C LEU A 144 9.37 -13.23 9.63
N ALA A 145 9.38 -14.20 10.54
CA ALA A 145 10.54 -15.06 10.78
C ALA A 145 10.91 -15.91 9.56
N GLU A 146 9.94 -16.32 8.72
CA GLU A 146 10.23 -17.00 7.44
C GLU A 146 11.13 -16.16 6.53
N LYS A 147 10.99 -14.83 6.58
CA LYS A 147 11.84 -13.89 5.81
C LYS A 147 13.15 -13.53 6.51
N GLY A 148 13.40 -14.06 7.71
CA GLY A 148 14.62 -13.84 8.49
C GLY A 148 14.52 -12.70 9.50
N PHE A 149 13.37 -12.00 9.59
CA PHE A 149 13.21 -10.92 10.55
C PHE A 149 13.14 -11.43 11.98
N SER A 150 13.89 -10.79 12.87
CA SER A 150 13.67 -10.81 14.31
C SER A 150 12.76 -9.65 14.74
N MET A 151 12.30 -9.67 16.00
CA MET A 151 11.31 -8.70 16.47
C MET A 151 11.55 -8.28 17.91
N VAL A 152 11.46 -6.97 18.16
CA VAL A 152 11.28 -6.37 19.48
C VAL A 152 9.85 -5.85 19.56
N ARG A 153 9.10 -6.26 20.59
CA ARG A 153 7.68 -5.89 20.72
C ARG A 153 7.39 -5.29 22.08
N TYR A 154 6.83 -4.09 22.07
CA TYR A 154 6.19 -3.47 23.22
C TYR A 154 4.68 -3.64 23.13
N LYS A 155 4.07 -4.12 24.22
CA LYS A 155 2.64 -4.41 24.29
C LYS A 155 1.97 -3.42 25.23
N ASP A 156 0.79 -2.94 24.82
CA ASP A 156 -0.09 -2.00 25.51
C ASP A 156 0.45 -0.57 25.56
N TYR A 157 1.69 -0.36 26.01
CA TYR A 157 2.32 0.95 26.10
C TYR A 157 3.66 0.99 25.35
N PRO A 158 4.05 2.16 24.80
CA PRO A 158 5.41 2.33 24.30
C PRO A 158 6.41 2.28 25.46
N PRO A 159 7.69 1.98 25.19
CA PRO A 159 8.75 2.15 26.18
C PRO A 159 8.95 3.64 26.51
N SER A 160 9.89 3.98 27.38
CA SER A 160 10.34 5.38 27.52
C SER A 160 10.97 5.88 26.20
N PRO A 161 10.91 7.19 25.90
CA PRO A 161 11.57 7.75 24.71
C PRO A 161 13.06 7.41 24.58
N GLU A 162 13.78 7.33 25.70
CA GLU A 162 15.20 6.94 25.72
C GLU A 162 15.42 5.51 25.21
N GLN A 163 14.72 4.55 25.81
CA GLN A 163 14.75 3.15 25.35
C GLN A 163 14.24 3.03 23.90
N PHE A 164 13.18 3.76 23.55
CA PHE A 164 12.63 3.74 22.19
C PHE A 164 13.67 4.17 21.14
N ARG A 165 14.44 5.22 21.43
CA ARG A 165 15.53 5.68 20.56
C ARG A 165 16.58 4.60 20.33
N GLN A 166 17.00 3.92 21.40
CA GLN A 166 17.99 2.84 21.33
C GLN A 166 17.49 1.66 20.50
N ASP A 167 16.20 1.32 20.62
CA ASP A 167 15.61 0.24 19.84
C ASP A 167 15.41 0.62 18.37
N LEU A 168 15.05 1.88 18.09
CA LEU A 168 14.96 2.41 16.73
C LEU A 168 16.31 2.35 16.01
N ASP A 169 17.41 2.69 16.68
CA ASP A 169 18.75 2.65 16.06
C ASP A 169 19.20 1.22 15.67
N ARG A 170 18.57 0.19 16.23
CA ARG A 170 18.82 -1.22 15.93
C ARG A 170 17.82 -1.84 14.96
N ALA A 171 16.66 -1.20 14.80
CA ALA A 171 15.59 -1.70 13.96
C ALA A 171 15.82 -1.30 12.49
N CYS A 172 15.37 -2.12 11.57
CA CYS A 172 15.32 -1.79 10.14
C CYS A 172 13.99 -1.13 9.75
N GLN A 173 12.95 -1.28 10.58
CA GLN A 173 11.62 -0.69 10.39
C GLN A 173 10.84 -0.64 11.71
N LEU A 174 9.83 0.24 11.75
CA LEU A 174 8.94 0.43 12.89
C LEU A 174 7.49 0.14 12.51
N TRP A 175 6.79 -0.64 13.33
CA TRP A 175 5.37 -0.94 13.17
C TRP A 175 4.58 -0.39 14.36
N ILE A 176 3.47 0.28 14.08
CA ILE A 176 2.64 0.95 15.08
C ILE A 176 1.22 0.44 14.91
N ILE A 177 0.69 -0.22 15.92
CA ILE A 177 -0.68 -0.73 15.95
C ILE A 177 -1.42 0.09 16.97
N SER A 178 -2.21 1.04 16.46
CA SER A 178 -2.89 2.05 17.26
C SER A 178 -3.94 1.46 18.19
N ASP A 179 -4.24 2.18 19.27
CA ASP A 179 -5.35 1.89 20.17
C ASP A 179 -6.43 2.99 20.07
N ALA A 180 -7.52 2.83 20.84
CA ALA A 180 -8.62 3.75 21.02
C ALA A 180 -8.22 5.12 21.59
N THR A 181 -7.08 5.17 22.27
CA THR A 181 -6.55 6.36 22.93
C THR A 181 -5.10 6.53 22.56
N SER A 182 -4.66 7.78 22.47
CA SER A 182 -3.26 8.06 22.18
C SER A 182 -2.38 7.73 23.37
N LYS A 183 -1.36 6.91 23.14
CA LYS A 183 -0.36 6.48 24.12
C LYS A 183 1.04 7.02 23.79
N LEU A 184 1.26 7.51 22.56
CA LEU A 184 2.52 8.14 22.18
C LEU A 184 2.57 9.60 22.67
N SER A 185 3.67 9.96 23.31
CA SER A 185 3.97 11.37 23.64
C SER A 185 4.56 12.09 22.42
N ASP A 186 4.59 13.42 22.46
CA ASP A 186 5.19 14.25 21.41
C ASP A 186 6.66 13.88 21.15
N GLU A 187 7.40 13.50 22.20
CA GLU A 187 8.80 13.04 22.06
C GLU A 187 8.88 11.73 21.27
N HIS A 188 7.94 10.79 21.46
CA HIS A 188 7.88 9.59 20.62
C HIS A 188 7.60 9.94 19.17
N ILE A 189 6.66 10.85 18.90
CA ILE A 189 6.33 11.27 17.53
C ILE A 189 7.54 11.90 16.84
N GLU A 190 8.31 12.74 17.54
CA GLU A 190 9.53 13.34 16.99
C GLU A 190 10.62 12.29 16.69
N LEU A 191 10.76 11.27 17.53
CA LEU A 191 11.68 10.16 17.28
C LEU A 191 11.26 9.35 16.05
N ILE A 192 9.96 9.06 15.90
CA ILE A 192 9.42 8.36 14.73
C ILE A 192 9.67 9.18 13.46
N LYS A 193 9.42 10.48 13.53
CA LYS A 193 9.66 11.39 12.40
C LYS A 193 11.13 11.42 12.01
N THR A 194 12.03 11.55 12.98
CA THR A 194 13.49 11.52 12.73
C THR A 194 13.92 10.20 12.10
N TYR A 195 13.39 9.08 12.59
CA TYR A 195 13.66 7.75 12.06
C TYR A 195 13.17 7.60 10.61
N PHE A 196 11.94 8.03 10.32
CA PHE A 196 11.38 8.04 8.97
C PHE A 196 12.13 8.98 8.02
N ASP A 197 12.53 10.17 8.48
CA ASP A 197 13.27 11.14 7.67
C ASP A 197 14.69 10.69 7.31
N ARG A 198 15.24 9.73 8.07
CA ARG A 198 16.48 9.03 7.71
C ARG A 198 16.28 7.99 6.60
N GLY A 199 15.03 7.66 6.23
CA GLY A 199 14.68 6.72 5.16
C GLY A 199 14.11 5.38 5.63
N TYR A 200 14.11 5.10 6.94
CA TYR A 200 13.64 3.82 7.46
C TYR A 200 12.11 3.66 7.32
N GLY A 201 11.68 2.42 7.08
CA GLY A 201 10.29 2.09 6.88
C GLY A 201 9.41 2.23 8.13
N VAL A 202 8.19 2.74 7.96
CA VAL A 202 7.17 2.77 9.02
C VAL A 202 5.86 2.13 8.55
N TYR A 203 5.33 1.16 9.29
CA TYR A 203 4.01 0.58 9.07
C TYR A 203 3.04 1.08 10.14
N ILE A 204 2.05 1.87 9.73
CA ILE A 204 1.05 2.48 10.60
C ILE A 204 -0.29 1.75 10.42
N TRP A 205 -0.77 1.18 11.50
CA TRP A 205 -2.00 0.41 11.55
C TRP A 205 -3.03 1.11 12.43
N GLY A 206 -4.20 1.35 11.86
CA GLY A 206 -5.42 1.65 12.61
C GLY A 206 -6.49 0.59 12.35
N ASP A 207 -7.62 0.83 12.98
CA ASP A 207 -8.87 0.09 12.83
C ASP A 207 -10.00 1.10 13.05
N ASN A 208 -11.25 0.67 13.02
CA ASN A 208 -12.42 1.52 13.20
C ASN A 208 -12.34 2.50 14.37
N GLU A 209 -13.12 3.58 14.30
CA GLU A 209 -13.24 4.54 15.40
C GLU A 209 -13.53 3.84 16.74
N PRO A 210 -12.76 4.11 17.82
CA PRO A 210 -11.68 5.10 17.95
C PRO A 210 -10.23 4.57 17.76
N TYR A 211 -10.03 3.35 17.25
CA TYR A 211 -8.77 2.59 17.23
C TYR A 211 -7.70 3.05 16.21
N TYR A 212 -7.69 4.33 15.86
CA TYR A 212 -6.67 4.97 15.00
C TYR A 212 -6.02 6.21 15.67
N ALA A 213 -6.16 6.37 16.99
CA ALA A 213 -5.71 7.57 17.69
C ALA A 213 -4.22 7.91 17.49
N ASP A 214 -3.31 6.95 17.70
CA ASP A 214 -1.88 7.15 17.46
C ASP A 214 -1.52 7.00 15.97
N ALA A 215 -2.25 6.18 15.23
CA ALA A 215 -2.06 6.03 13.78
C ALA A 215 -2.21 7.39 13.06
N ASN A 216 -3.27 8.14 13.35
CA ASN A 216 -3.50 9.46 12.78
C ASN A 216 -2.45 10.49 13.21
N LYS A 217 -2.04 10.49 14.50
CA LYS A 217 -0.98 11.40 14.97
C LYS A 217 0.33 11.19 14.22
N VAL A 218 0.72 9.92 14.03
CA VAL A 218 1.97 9.58 13.34
C VAL A 218 1.83 9.89 11.85
N ALA A 219 0.77 9.43 11.18
CA ALA A 219 0.58 9.66 9.75
C ALA A 219 0.55 11.16 9.39
N GLU A 220 -0.11 11.98 10.22
CA GLU A 220 -0.13 13.44 10.07
C GLU A 220 1.29 14.02 10.17
N ALA A 221 2.05 13.63 11.19
CA ALA A 221 3.41 14.12 11.42
C ALA A 221 4.41 13.71 10.31
N LEU A 222 4.22 12.55 9.69
CA LEU A 222 5.13 12.04 8.67
C LEU A 222 4.84 12.59 7.26
N PHE A 223 3.56 12.68 6.88
CA PHE A 223 3.17 13.04 5.52
C PHE A 223 1.75 13.62 5.38
N GLY A 224 1.15 14.09 6.48
CA GLY A 224 -0.20 14.68 6.46
C GLY A 224 -1.32 13.67 6.25
N GLY A 225 -1.08 12.38 6.56
CA GLY A 225 -2.01 11.28 6.38
C GLY A 225 -3.02 11.12 7.52
N SER A 226 -4.20 10.57 7.23
CA SER A 226 -5.19 10.23 8.25
C SER A 226 -6.16 9.13 7.79
N MET A 227 -6.89 8.57 8.75
CA MET A 227 -7.99 7.62 8.53
C MET A 227 -9.18 7.91 9.46
N GLU A 228 -10.38 7.50 9.06
CA GLU A 228 -11.62 7.73 9.78
C GLU A 228 -12.67 6.62 9.57
N GLY A 229 -13.68 6.59 10.43
CA GLY A 229 -14.88 5.77 10.25
C GLY A 229 -14.80 4.37 10.86
N ASP A 230 -15.87 3.60 10.65
CA ASP A 230 -16.10 2.26 11.20
C ASP A 230 -16.81 1.39 10.16
N THR A 231 -16.12 1.13 9.06
CA THR A 231 -16.69 0.34 7.97
C THR A 231 -16.55 -1.14 8.28
N TYR A 232 -17.66 -1.87 8.23
CA TYR A 232 -17.63 -3.32 8.36
C TYR A 232 -17.10 -3.96 7.07
N GLY A 233 -16.04 -4.74 7.19
CA GLY A 233 -15.50 -5.59 6.13
C GLY A 233 -15.86 -7.06 6.35
N ALA A 234 -14.86 -7.84 6.77
CA ALA A 234 -14.91 -9.25 7.12
C ALA A 234 -14.97 -10.25 5.96
N GLN A 235 -14.49 -9.86 4.79
CA GLN A 235 -14.41 -10.71 3.60
C GLN A 235 -13.12 -10.51 2.80
N PRO A 236 -12.75 -11.49 1.97
CA PRO A 236 -11.68 -11.30 0.99
C PRO A 236 -12.10 -10.35 -0.14
N VAL A 237 -11.14 -9.58 -0.65
CA VAL A 237 -11.27 -8.80 -1.90
C VAL A 237 -10.25 -9.32 -2.93
N GLY A 238 -10.67 -9.37 -4.21
CA GLY A 238 -9.83 -9.84 -5.32
C GLY A 238 -8.99 -8.73 -5.96
N ILE A 239 -8.45 -8.99 -7.16
CA ILE A 239 -7.86 -7.94 -8.01
C ILE A 239 -8.91 -6.92 -8.43
N GLN A 240 -8.54 -5.64 -8.39
CA GLN A 240 -9.36 -4.55 -8.86
C GLN A 240 -9.59 -4.65 -10.37
N VAL A 241 -10.85 -4.70 -10.81
CA VAL A 241 -11.21 -4.83 -12.25
C VAL A 241 -11.14 -3.49 -12.98
N ASN A 242 -11.38 -2.38 -12.28
CA ASN A 242 -11.22 -1.00 -12.76
C ASN A 242 -11.06 -0.06 -11.56
N GLU A 243 -10.64 1.19 -11.80
CA GLU A 243 -10.30 2.16 -10.75
C GLU A 243 -11.42 2.47 -9.74
N SER A 244 -12.68 2.20 -10.09
CA SER A 244 -13.84 2.42 -9.22
C SER A 244 -14.33 1.16 -8.51
N SER A 245 -13.63 0.04 -8.66
CA SER A 245 -13.99 -1.25 -8.05
C SER A 245 -13.22 -1.49 -6.76
N PRO A 246 -13.80 -2.22 -5.79
CA PRO A 246 -13.05 -2.86 -4.72
C PRO A 246 -11.90 -3.73 -5.25
N GLY A 247 -10.87 -3.92 -4.44
CA GLY A 247 -9.83 -4.90 -4.70
C GLY A 247 -8.40 -4.39 -4.51
N ILE A 248 -7.47 -5.29 -4.80
CA ILE A 248 -6.03 -5.08 -4.79
C ILE A 248 -5.64 -4.35 -6.06
N ARG A 249 -4.84 -3.30 -5.95
CA ARG A 249 -4.18 -2.69 -7.12
C ARG A 249 -2.96 -3.50 -7.54
N GLU A 250 -2.91 -3.79 -8.83
CA GLU A 250 -1.80 -4.53 -9.42
C GLU A 250 -0.53 -3.66 -9.56
N GLY A 251 0.62 -4.32 -9.64
CA GLY A 251 1.88 -3.68 -10.04
C GLY A 251 2.73 -3.13 -8.90
N HIS A 252 2.23 -3.12 -7.66
CA HIS A 252 3.02 -2.70 -6.51
C HIS A 252 3.78 -3.88 -5.90
N ASP A 253 5.03 -3.67 -5.46
CA ASP A 253 5.87 -4.73 -4.88
C ASP A 253 5.20 -5.43 -3.69
N VAL A 254 4.51 -4.67 -2.84
CA VAL A 254 3.75 -5.21 -1.70
C VAL A 254 2.65 -6.19 -2.14
N THR A 255 2.09 -6.04 -3.35
CA THR A 255 1.01 -6.89 -3.85
C THR A 255 1.50 -8.10 -4.67
N THR A 256 2.82 -8.31 -4.73
CA THR A 256 3.45 -9.48 -5.38
C THR A 256 2.80 -10.79 -4.96
N GLY A 257 2.38 -11.60 -5.93
CA GLY A 257 1.79 -12.93 -5.71
C GLY A 257 0.38 -12.94 -5.10
N LEU A 258 -0.23 -11.78 -4.87
CA LEU A 258 -1.58 -11.65 -4.29
C LEU A 258 -2.62 -11.43 -5.38
N GLU A 259 -3.60 -12.32 -5.45
CA GLU A 259 -4.84 -12.13 -6.21
C GLU A 259 -6.05 -11.90 -5.31
N THR A 260 -5.95 -12.28 -4.04
CA THR A 260 -7.00 -12.10 -3.05
C THR A 260 -6.41 -11.84 -1.67
N VAL A 261 -6.95 -10.85 -0.96
CA VAL A 261 -6.51 -10.46 0.38
C VAL A 261 -7.71 -10.29 1.32
N TYR A 262 -7.60 -10.76 2.56
CA TYR A 262 -8.57 -10.44 3.59
C TYR A 262 -8.43 -8.99 4.07
N GLU A 263 -9.52 -8.23 4.06
CA GLU A 263 -9.48 -6.79 4.34
C GLU A 263 -9.42 -6.45 5.84
N GLY A 264 -9.75 -7.38 6.73
CA GLY A 264 -10.01 -7.11 8.15
C GLY A 264 -11.51 -7.22 8.46
N ILE A 265 -11.90 -7.18 9.73
CA ILE A 265 -13.30 -7.25 10.18
C ILE A 265 -13.93 -5.86 10.17
N THR A 266 -13.25 -4.91 10.78
CA THR A 266 -13.59 -3.49 10.87
C THR A 266 -12.48 -2.70 10.21
N ILE A 267 -12.84 -1.54 9.65
CA ILE A 267 -11.99 -0.78 8.76
C ILE A 267 -12.15 0.71 9.03
N ALA A 268 -11.03 1.39 9.26
CA ALA A 268 -10.91 2.82 9.05
C ALA A 268 -10.56 3.12 7.59
N THR A 269 -11.26 4.08 7.01
CA THR A 269 -11.03 4.56 5.65
C THR A 269 -9.92 5.59 5.65
N LEU A 270 -8.90 5.37 4.83
CA LEU A 270 -7.82 6.34 4.62
C LEU A 270 -8.34 7.50 3.78
N ALA A 271 -7.96 8.72 4.15
CA ALA A 271 -8.20 9.88 3.30
C ALA A 271 -7.43 9.73 1.97
N GLU A 272 -8.06 10.04 0.84
CA GLU A 272 -7.37 10.08 -0.44
C GLU A 272 -6.40 11.26 -0.48
N GLN A 273 -5.14 10.98 -0.80
CA GLN A 273 -4.08 11.98 -0.85
C GLN A 273 -3.15 11.72 -2.04
N SER A 274 -2.65 12.79 -2.65
CA SER A 274 -1.85 12.71 -3.88
C SER A 274 -0.45 12.11 -3.68
N ASN A 275 0.01 11.98 -2.44
CA ASN A 275 1.29 11.39 -2.05
C ASN A 275 1.17 9.92 -1.61
N LEU A 276 -0.04 9.36 -1.59
CA LEU A 276 -0.29 7.96 -1.26
C LEU A 276 -0.65 7.18 -2.53
N THR A 277 -0.04 6.02 -2.68
CA THR A 277 -0.36 5.05 -3.73
C THR A 277 -1.33 4.01 -3.14
N PRO A 278 -2.59 3.95 -3.59
CA PRO A 278 -3.54 2.96 -3.09
C PRO A 278 -3.08 1.53 -3.36
N LEU A 279 -3.18 0.67 -2.35
CA LEU A 279 -2.86 -0.76 -2.44
C LEU A 279 -4.13 -1.63 -2.44
N ILE A 280 -5.07 -1.33 -1.53
CA ILE A 280 -6.28 -2.12 -1.32
C ILE A 280 -7.47 -1.19 -1.15
N TYR A 281 -8.47 -1.34 -2.02
CA TYR A 281 -9.83 -0.87 -1.79
C TYR A 281 -10.67 -1.99 -1.20
N GLY A 282 -11.36 -1.68 -0.10
CA GLY A 282 -12.19 -2.62 0.63
C GLY A 282 -13.47 -2.93 -0.13
N SER A 283 -14.21 -3.92 0.35
CA SER A 283 -15.48 -4.36 -0.25
C SER A 283 -16.57 -3.28 -0.24
N ALA A 284 -16.48 -2.30 0.66
CA ALA A 284 -17.31 -1.09 0.68
C ALA A 284 -16.79 0.01 -0.28
N ASN A 285 -15.80 -0.30 -1.11
CA ASN A 285 -15.12 0.59 -2.06
C ASN A 285 -14.41 1.79 -1.41
N ASN A 286 -13.98 1.64 -0.16
CA ASN A 286 -13.21 2.61 0.59
C ASN A 286 -11.71 2.27 0.55
N LEU A 287 -10.84 3.26 0.66
CA LEU A 287 -9.39 3.04 0.68
C LEU A 287 -8.97 2.43 2.03
N VAL A 288 -8.45 1.21 2.02
CA VAL A 288 -8.08 0.47 3.25
C VAL A 288 -6.59 0.50 3.50
N SER A 289 -5.79 0.36 2.45
CA SER A 289 -4.34 0.36 2.57
C SER A 289 -3.70 1.16 1.45
N ALA A 290 -2.68 1.95 1.79
CA ALA A 290 -1.93 2.76 0.84
C ALA A 290 -0.45 2.84 1.24
N ALA A 291 0.42 2.91 0.23
CA ALA A 291 1.85 3.11 0.39
C ALA A 291 2.21 4.59 0.21
N TYR A 292 3.12 5.09 1.04
CA TYR A 292 3.88 6.30 0.79
C TYR A 292 5.25 5.91 0.26
N GLU A 293 5.66 6.43 -0.89
CA GLU A 293 7.03 6.29 -1.40
C GLU A 293 7.48 7.59 -2.06
N LYS A 294 8.32 8.35 -1.37
CA LYS A 294 8.84 9.62 -1.86
C LYS A 294 10.13 10.00 -1.17
N ASP A 295 11.06 10.60 -1.91
CA ASP A 295 12.33 11.13 -1.40
C ASP A 295 13.14 10.07 -0.62
N GLY A 296 13.10 8.81 -1.08
CA GLY A 296 13.80 7.69 -0.46
C GLY A 296 13.16 7.18 0.84
N LYS A 297 11.94 7.61 1.18
CA LYS A 297 11.21 7.21 2.39
C LYS A 297 10.01 6.34 2.03
N ARG A 298 9.76 5.30 2.85
CA ARG A 298 8.67 4.35 2.65
C ARG A 298 7.80 4.23 3.90
N ALA A 299 6.49 4.28 3.72
CA ALA A 299 5.54 3.93 4.77
C ALA A 299 4.32 3.21 4.20
N ILE A 300 3.60 2.49 5.06
CA ILE A 300 2.29 1.92 4.73
C ILE A 300 1.30 2.40 5.79
N LEU A 301 0.16 2.93 5.35
CA LEU A 301 -1.03 3.07 6.19
C LEU A 301 -1.98 1.92 5.88
N ASP A 302 -2.52 1.31 6.93
CA ASP A 302 -3.57 0.30 6.80
C ASP A 302 -4.60 0.48 7.92
N GLY A 303 -5.87 0.61 7.51
CA GLY A 303 -6.98 0.84 8.42
C GLY A 303 -7.69 -0.43 8.91
N GLY A 304 -7.13 -1.62 8.66
CA GLY A 304 -7.77 -2.89 8.99
C GLY A 304 -6.90 -3.84 9.81
N PHE A 305 -6.32 -3.38 10.92
CA PHE A 305 -5.37 -4.20 11.70
C PHE A 305 -5.95 -5.50 12.23
N THR A 306 -7.26 -5.65 12.29
CA THR A 306 -7.93 -6.90 12.72
C THR A 306 -7.49 -8.11 11.90
N ARG A 307 -7.03 -7.92 10.65
CA ARG A 307 -6.45 -9.00 9.83
C ARG A 307 -5.18 -9.60 10.43
N LEU A 308 -4.48 -8.89 11.31
CA LEU A 308 -3.26 -9.38 11.97
C LEU A 308 -3.51 -10.49 12.99
N TYR A 309 -4.76 -10.69 13.43
CA TYR A 309 -5.11 -11.72 14.41
C TYR A 309 -6.46 -12.40 14.21
N ASN A 310 -7.29 -11.92 13.29
CA ASN A 310 -8.52 -12.59 12.89
C ASN A 310 -8.40 -13.14 11.49
N LYS A 311 -8.87 -14.38 11.30
CA LYS A 311 -8.92 -15.04 10.00
C LYS A 311 -7.55 -15.00 9.27
N TRP A 312 -6.45 -15.13 10.01
CA TRP A 312 -5.09 -15.05 9.45
C TRP A 312 -4.85 -16.04 8.29
N GLU A 313 -5.36 -17.26 8.42
CA GLU A 313 -5.24 -18.31 7.40
C GLU A 313 -6.15 -18.07 6.18
N THR A 314 -6.86 -16.95 6.13
CA THR A 314 -7.65 -16.56 4.96
C THR A 314 -6.82 -15.76 3.97
N ALA A 315 -7.31 -15.73 2.73
CA ALA A 315 -6.72 -15.12 1.53
C ALA A 315 -5.55 -14.15 1.79
N GLY A 316 -4.33 -14.64 1.58
CA GLY A 316 -3.14 -13.83 1.30
C GLY A 316 -2.66 -12.87 2.40
N THR A 317 -3.23 -12.90 3.61
CA THR A 317 -2.80 -12.00 4.69
C THR A 317 -1.33 -12.22 5.03
N ASP A 318 -0.89 -13.48 5.16
CA ASP A 318 0.50 -13.82 5.44
C ASP A 318 1.47 -13.24 4.41
N ARG A 319 1.18 -13.42 3.11
CA ARG A 319 1.98 -12.88 2.01
C ARG A 319 1.97 -11.36 1.98
N PHE A 320 0.82 -10.73 2.20
CA PHE A 320 0.73 -9.28 2.26
C PHE A 320 1.63 -8.71 3.37
N ILE A 321 1.58 -9.29 4.57
CA ILE A 321 2.43 -8.90 5.70
C ILE A 321 3.92 -9.13 5.41
N LYS A 322 4.27 -10.28 4.82
CA LYS A 322 5.66 -10.58 4.43
C LYS A 322 6.18 -9.58 3.39
N ASN A 323 5.42 -9.34 2.32
CA ASN A 323 5.81 -8.41 1.26
C ASN A 323 5.92 -6.96 1.78
N ALA A 324 4.99 -6.54 2.63
CA ALA A 324 5.04 -5.23 3.27
C ALA A 324 6.33 -5.05 4.09
N ALA A 325 6.67 -6.04 4.92
CA ALA A 325 7.88 -6.01 5.73
C ALA A 325 9.15 -5.94 4.88
N VAL A 326 9.22 -6.74 3.82
CA VAL A 326 10.33 -6.77 2.85
C VAL A 326 10.50 -5.41 2.17
N TRP A 327 9.40 -4.84 1.66
CA TRP A 327 9.41 -3.57 0.95
C TRP A 327 9.83 -2.39 1.84
N LEU A 328 9.40 -2.40 3.10
CA LEU A 328 9.70 -1.36 4.09
C LEU A 328 11.16 -1.32 4.55
N VAL A 329 11.95 -2.39 4.35
CA VAL A 329 13.41 -2.34 4.61
C VAL A 329 14.11 -1.35 3.69
N ASN A 330 13.48 -1.04 2.55
CA ASN A 330 13.97 -0.01 1.65
C ASN A 330 15.39 -0.28 1.14
N VAL A 331 15.64 -1.54 0.75
CA VAL A 331 16.96 -2.03 0.29
C VAL A 331 17.52 -1.27 -0.91
N ASP A 332 16.67 -0.56 -1.65
CA ASP A 332 17.08 0.33 -2.76
C ASP A 332 17.90 1.54 -2.25
N ASN A 333 17.75 1.89 -0.97
CA ASN A 333 18.42 3.02 -0.31
C ASN A 333 19.30 2.59 0.88
N PHE A 334 19.19 1.34 1.35
CA PHE A 334 19.97 0.80 2.46
C PHE A 334 20.65 -0.51 2.07
N GLU A 335 21.95 -0.60 2.32
CA GLU A 335 22.65 -1.89 2.27
C GLU A 335 22.23 -2.73 3.48
N LEU A 336 21.83 -3.98 3.21
CA LEU A 336 21.70 -4.96 4.29
C LEU A 336 23.10 -5.21 4.86
N PRO A 337 23.28 -5.24 6.20
CA PRO A 337 24.53 -5.69 6.77
C PRO A 337 24.86 -7.07 6.20
N SER A 338 26.08 -7.24 5.67
CA SER A 338 26.54 -8.55 5.25
C SER A 338 26.40 -9.49 6.45
N PRO A 339 25.89 -10.72 6.27
CA PRO A 339 25.99 -11.71 7.34
C PRO A 339 27.48 -11.82 7.66
N GLU A 340 27.90 -11.27 8.80
CA GLU A 340 29.23 -11.52 9.31
C GLU A 340 29.33 -13.04 9.35
N LEU A 341 30.25 -13.60 8.56
CA LEU A 341 30.67 -14.98 8.75
C LEU A 341 31.06 -15.04 10.21
N SER A 342 30.19 -15.61 11.04
CA SER A 342 30.53 -15.91 12.41
C SER A 342 31.67 -16.91 12.30
N ASP A 343 32.90 -16.41 12.41
CA ASP A 343 34.03 -17.25 12.73
C ASP A 343 33.66 -17.93 14.04
N ALA A 344 33.24 -19.18 13.90
CA ALA A 344 32.85 -20.02 15.01
C ALA A 344 34.04 -20.16 15.94
N GLU A 345 33.90 -19.66 17.18
CA GLU A 345 34.70 -20.10 18.33
C GLU A 345 34.13 -21.39 18.93
#